data_AF-A0AAN6PS89-F1
#
_entry.id   AF-A0AAN6PS89-F1
#
_cell.length_a   1.000
_cell.length_b   1.000
_cell.length_c   1.000
_cell.angle_alpha   90.00
_cell.angle_beta   90.00
_cell.angle_gamma   90.00
#
_symmetry.space_group_name_H-M   'P 1'
#
loop_
_entity.id
_entity.type
_entity.pdbx_description
1 polymer ?
#
loop_
_entity_poly.entity_id
_entity_poly.type
_entity_poly.pdbx_seq_one_letter_code
_entity_poly.pdbx_strand_id
1 'polypeptide(L)'
;MRLDALLAAAMLATTATAIGPATPDKPVRLPGKPEKMATWRWPNPFASPRYAKYTPACEAKATFPAREHSLDDLSETGRNGLIAFRDALRSVFAAREYPGSWDGIDPHGYDRRLLIMDYDSMPLKVREWIEEQERSDGPGKGLFAVYGRPGPGQRVGDTVPVPKEVPVSEEYRAKDDRRVVLFAPGAIHEILPLWVAEGSDCEESLLDLSKYSGKLADGGVVAYPVHHTPATFTNRDIEIQIKAQVLKLKEGEVDEDVMEIADGTEAETAEKVDGKEEPKSDKADETKSAAKDEL
;
A
#
# COMPACT_ATOMS: atom_id res chain seq x y z
N MET A 1 14.22 93.67 -27.37
CA MET A 1 14.11 93.02 -26.04
C MET A 1 13.16 91.84 -26.23
N ARG A 2 13.64 90.65 -26.63
CA ARG A 2 14.17 89.56 -25.78
C ARG A 2 13.24 89.18 -24.63
N LEU A 3 12.57 88.03 -24.76
CA LEU A 3 12.51 86.94 -23.77
C LEU A 3 11.70 85.78 -24.38
N ASP A 4 12.41 84.93 -25.12
CA ASP A 4 11.94 83.64 -25.59
C ASP A 4 12.18 82.54 -24.54
N ALA A 5 11.25 81.58 -24.52
CA ALA A 5 11.40 80.18 -24.15
C ALA A 5 11.85 79.83 -22.72
N LEU A 6 10.85 79.57 -21.86
CA LEU A 6 10.99 78.76 -20.66
C LEU A 6 10.85 77.26 -21.01
N LEU A 7 11.91 76.53 -20.65
CA LEU A 7 12.03 75.10 -20.33
C LEU A 7 10.83 74.18 -20.60
N ALA A 8 11.00 73.24 -21.52
CA ALA A 8 10.35 71.94 -21.51
C ALA A 8 11.42 70.85 -21.39
N ALA A 9 11.77 70.50 -20.16
CA ALA A 9 12.57 69.32 -19.83
C ALA A 9 11.75 68.49 -18.84
N ALA A 10 11.11 67.42 -19.32
CA ALA A 10 10.45 66.47 -18.44
C ALA A 10 10.36 65.07 -19.07
N MET A 11 11.10 64.15 -18.44
CA MET A 11 10.78 62.73 -18.22
C MET A 11 10.79 61.77 -19.42
N LEU A 12 11.98 61.33 -19.82
CA LEU A 12 12.19 59.95 -20.28
C LEU A 12 12.29 59.05 -19.03
N ALA A 13 11.16 58.53 -18.56
CA ALA A 13 11.13 57.48 -17.56
C ALA A 13 11.50 56.15 -18.25
N THR A 14 12.73 55.70 -18.07
CA THR A 14 13.18 54.36 -18.40
C THR A 14 12.45 53.36 -17.50
N THR A 15 11.53 52.58 -18.07
CA THR A 15 10.99 51.38 -17.41
C THR A 15 12.08 50.33 -17.38
N ALA A 16 12.86 50.29 -16.30
CA ALA A 16 13.69 49.14 -15.99
C ALA A 16 12.76 47.98 -15.62
N THR A 17 12.48 47.09 -16.56
CA THR A 17 11.93 45.77 -16.25
C THR A 17 13.00 45.01 -15.49
N ALA A 18 12.83 44.90 -14.18
CA ALA A 18 13.61 43.98 -13.36
C ALA A 18 13.24 42.55 -13.77
N ILE A 19 13.93 42.01 -14.79
CA ILE A 19 13.92 40.59 -15.11
C ILE A 19 14.83 39.94 -14.06
N GLY A 20 14.26 39.62 -12.91
CA GLY A 20 14.90 38.70 -11.97
C GLY A 20 15.09 37.34 -12.66
N PRO A 21 16.10 36.54 -12.24
CA PRO A 21 16.22 35.17 -12.73
C PRO A 21 14.90 34.44 -12.49
N ALA A 22 14.42 33.70 -13.48
CA ALA A 22 13.22 32.88 -13.35
C ALA A 22 13.39 31.94 -12.15
N THR A 23 12.75 32.27 -11.03
CA THR A 23 12.59 31.32 -9.95
C THR A 23 11.71 30.21 -10.50
N PRO A 24 12.14 28.94 -10.51
CA PRO A 24 11.27 27.86 -10.91
C PRO A 24 9.98 27.92 -10.08
N ASP A 25 8.82 27.87 -10.74
CA ASP A 25 7.49 28.01 -10.13
C ASP A 25 7.20 26.97 -9.02
N LYS A 26 8.00 25.90 -8.96
CA LYS A 26 8.01 24.94 -7.85
C LYS A 26 9.44 24.77 -7.35
N PRO A 27 9.69 24.82 -6.02
CA PRO A 27 11.00 24.49 -5.47
C PRO A 27 11.42 23.08 -5.88
N VAL A 28 12.71 22.89 -6.14
CA VAL A 28 13.25 21.56 -6.46
C VAL A 28 13.03 20.65 -5.24
N ARG A 29 12.13 19.70 -5.40
CA ARG A 29 11.81 18.68 -4.41
C ARG A 29 12.98 17.72 -4.27
N LEU A 30 13.41 17.45 -3.04
CA LEU A 30 14.37 16.38 -2.76
C LEU A 30 13.66 15.03 -2.92
N PRO A 31 14.19 14.11 -3.72
CA PRO A 31 13.63 12.76 -3.78
C PRO A 31 13.76 12.10 -2.41
N GLY A 32 12.80 11.25 -2.10
CA GLY A 32 12.89 10.37 -0.94
C GLY A 32 14.09 9.42 -1.09
N LYS A 33 14.52 8.81 0.01
CA LYS A 33 15.64 7.85 0.05
C LYS A 33 15.06 6.45 0.12
N PRO A 34 14.98 5.69 -0.98
CA PRO A 34 14.31 4.39 -0.95
C PRO A 34 14.99 3.42 0.01
N GLU A 35 14.19 2.82 0.90
CA GLU A 35 14.64 1.82 1.87
C GLU A 35 13.75 0.58 1.76
N LYS A 36 14.35 -0.60 1.93
CA LYS A 36 13.58 -1.83 2.03
C LYS A 36 12.94 -1.90 3.41
N MET A 37 11.64 -2.16 3.46
CA MET A 37 10.93 -2.29 4.72
C MET A 37 11.50 -3.42 5.58
N ALA A 38 11.78 -3.12 6.85
CA ALA A 38 12.29 -4.09 7.81
C ALA A 38 11.31 -5.25 8.05
N THR A 39 10.01 -4.99 7.94
CA THR A 39 8.93 -5.96 8.18
C THR A 39 8.44 -6.67 6.91
N TRP A 40 9.13 -6.50 5.77
CA TRP A 40 8.71 -7.10 4.50
C TRP A 40 8.90 -8.63 4.50
N ARG A 41 7.79 -9.36 4.34
CA ARG A 41 7.74 -10.83 4.36
C ARG A 41 7.25 -11.48 3.06
N TRP A 42 7.11 -10.69 2.01
CA TRP A 42 6.47 -11.10 0.75
C TRP A 42 7.45 -11.08 -0.42
N PRO A 43 8.51 -11.91 -0.42
CA PRO A 43 9.38 -12.04 -1.59
C PRO A 43 8.60 -12.64 -2.77
N ASN A 44 9.00 -12.33 -4.01
CA ASN A 44 8.41 -12.95 -5.19
C ASN A 44 8.69 -14.48 -5.20
N PRO A 45 7.68 -15.32 -4.95
CA PRO A 45 7.88 -16.77 -4.85
C PRO A 45 8.27 -17.38 -6.20
N PHE A 46 7.81 -16.79 -7.31
CA PHE A 46 8.03 -17.29 -8.67
C PHE A 46 9.42 -16.95 -9.22
N ALA A 47 10.12 -15.99 -8.60
CA ALA A 47 11.51 -15.66 -8.95
C ALA A 47 12.53 -16.50 -8.16
N SER A 48 12.08 -17.24 -7.14
CA SER A 48 12.96 -18.07 -6.33
C SER A 48 13.47 -19.29 -7.12
N PRO A 49 14.79 -19.59 -7.11
CA PRO A 49 15.30 -20.83 -7.69
C PRO A 49 14.66 -22.09 -7.10
N ARG A 50 14.24 -22.04 -5.82
CA ARG A 50 13.57 -23.15 -5.13
C ARG A 50 12.20 -23.46 -5.73
N TYR A 51 11.54 -22.51 -6.41
CA TYR A 51 10.26 -22.72 -7.06
C TYR A 51 10.32 -23.84 -8.12
N ALA A 52 11.50 -24.09 -8.70
CA ALA A 52 11.70 -25.20 -9.66
C ALA A 52 11.42 -26.60 -9.08
N LYS A 53 11.46 -26.76 -7.74
CA LYS A 53 11.14 -28.02 -7.03
C LYS A 53 9.64 -28.29 -6.93
N TYR A 54 8.80 -27.29 -7.22
CA TYR A 54 7.36 -27.36 -7.07
C TYR A 54 6.66 -27.42 -8.44
N THR A 55 5.44 -27.94 -8.43
CA THR A 55 4.47 -27.88 -9.53
C THR A 55 3.18 -27.28 -9.00
N PRO A 56 2.42 -26.50 -9.80
CA PRO A 56 1.12 -26.04 -9.38
C PRO A 56 0.16 -27.23 -9.32
N ALA A 57 -0.39 -27.52 -8.14
CA ALA A 57 -1.53 -28.44 -8.00
C ALA A 57 -2.76 -27.84 -8.70
N CYS A 58 -2.91 -26.53 -8.59
CA CYS A 58 -3.84 -25.71 -9.35
C CYS A 58 -3.29 -24.28 -9.43
N GLU A 59 -3.79 -23.50 -10.38
CA GLU A 59 -3.39 -22.11 -10.62
C GLU A 59 -4.60 -21.23 -10.91
N ALA A 60 -4.60 -20.01 -10.37
CA ALA A 60 -5.56 -18.98 -10.71
C ALA A 60 -4.85 -17.68 -11.07
N LYS A 61 -5.41 -16.95 -12.03
CA LYS A 61 -4.81 -15.72 -12.54
C LYS A 61 -5.89 -14.76 -13.05
N ALA A 62 -5.81 -13.50 -12.65
CA ALA A 62 -6.71 -12.45 -13.13
C ALA A 62 -6.00 -11.11 -13.24
N THR A 63 -6.62 -10.19 -14.00
CA THR A 63 -6.14 -8.83 -14.21
C THR A 63 -7.17 -7.84 -13.68
N PHE A 64 -6.70 -6.82 -12.96
CA PHE A 64 -7.53 -5.80 -12.33
C PHE A 64 -7.12 -4.39 -12.78
N PRO A 65 -8.07 -3.53 -13.16
CA PRO A 65 -7.79 -2.14 -13.45
C PRO A 65 -7.62 -1.34 -12.16
N ALA A 66 -6.61 -0.48 -12.11
CA ALA A 66 -6.41 0.46 -11.01
C ALA A 66 -5.87 1.79 -11.52
N ARG A 67 -5.71 2.76 -10.63
CA ARG A 67 -4.93 3.97 -10.88
C ARG A 67 -3.83 4.10 -9.86
N GLU A 68 -2.60 4.32 -10.31
CA GLU A 68 -1.46 4.55 -9.43
C GLU A 68 -1.10 6.04 -9.41
N HIS A 69 -1.03 6.58 -8.19
CA HIS A 69 -0.72 7.96 -7.89
C HIS A 69 0.46 8.03 -6.92
N SER A 70 1.17 9.15 -6.89
CA SER A 70 2.09 9.45 -5.78
C SER A 70 1.38 10.33 -4.74
N LEU A 71 1.93 10.40 -3.54
CA LEU A 71 1.47 11.38 -2.55
C LEU A 71 1.69 12.84 -3.00
N ASP A 72 2.57 13.10 -3.97
CA ASP A 72 2.74 14.44 -4.57
C ASP A 72 1.46 14.91 -5.29
N ASP A 73 0.68 13.95 -5.79
CA ASP A 73 -0.60 14.21 -6.46
C ASP A 73 -1.69 14.74 -5.50
N LEU A 74 -1.45 14.80 -4.18
CA LEU A 74 -2.36 15.38 -3.18
C LEU A 74 -2.66 16.87 -3.39
N SER A 75 -1.77 17.57 -4.11
CA SER A 75 -1.95 18.99 -4.48
C SER A 75 -2.65 19.17 -5.82
N GLU A 76 -2.76 18.10 -6.62
CA GLU A 76 -3.24 18.16 -8.00
C GLU A 76 -4.75 17.95 -8.07
N THR A 77 -5.40 18.62 -9.03
CA THR A 77 -6.86 18.57 -9.24
C THR A 77 -7.24 17.64 -10.39
N GLY A 78 -8.53 17.31 -10.50
CA GLY A 78 -9.07 16.51 -11.61
C GLY A 78 -8.79 15.01 -11.48
N ARG A 79 -8.90 14.28 -12.59
CA ARG A 79 -8.82 12.80 -12.62
C ARG A 79 -7.43 12.27 -12.24
N ASN A 80 -6.38 13.04 -12.50
CA ASN A 80 -5.00 12.62 -12.27
C ASN A 80 -4.46 13.04 -10.88
N GLY A 81 -5.25 13.78 -10.12
CA GLY A 81 -4.89 14.29 -8.79
C GLY A 81 -5.65 13.62 -7.66
N LEU A 82 -5.18 13.86 -6.44
CA LEU A 82 -5.70 13.30 -5.19
C LEU A 82 -6.23 14.37 -4.22
N ILE A 83 -6.40 15.62 -4.66
CA ILE A 83 -6.83 16.72 -3.78
C ILE A 83 -8.15 16.47 -3.04
N ALA A 84 -9.05 15.69 -3.65
CA ALA A 84 -10.32 15.30 -3.06
C ALA A 84 -10.12 14.42 -1.81
N PHE A 85 -9.04 13.64 -1.75
CA PHE A 85 -8.73 12.71 -0.66
C PHE A 85 -7.69 13.25 0.33
N ARG A 86 -7.09 14.41 0.08
CA ARG A 86 -5.96 14.95 0.89
C ARG A 86 -6.22 14.97 2.39
N ASP A 87 -7.42 15.40 2.81
CA ASP A 87 -7.71 15.52 4.24
C ASP A 87 -7.92 14.13 4.88
N ALA A 88 -8.58 13.21 4.17
CA ALA A 88 -8.79 11.83 4.61
C ALA A 88 -7.50 11.00 4.64
N LEU A 89 -6.61 11.16 3.64
CA LEU A 89 -5.35 10.42 3.61
C LEU A 89 -4.40 10.86 4.73
N ARG A 90 -4.48 12.12 5.16
CA ARG A 90 -3.73 12.59 6.33
C ARG A 90 -4.13 11.84 7.60
N SER A 91 -5.42 11.56 7.82
CA SER A 91 -5.85 10.85 9.04
C SER A 91 -5.49 9.36 9.00
N VAL A 92 -5.63 8.70 7.84
CA VAL A 92 -5.36 7.27 7.70
C VAL A 92 -3.86 6.95 7.72
N PHE A 93 -3.04 7.72 6.99
CA PHE A 93 -1.61 7.42 6.88
C PHE A 93 -0.73 8.07 7.95
N ALA A 94 -1.20 9.11 8.67
CA ALA A 94 -0.41 9.67 9.77
C ALA A 94 -0.22 8.71 10.95
N ALA A 95 -1.15 7.77 11.13
CA ALA A 95 -1.14 6.88 12.27
C ALA A 95 -0.39 5.56 12.03
N ARG A 96 0.13 5.31 10.82
CA ARG A 96 0.59 3.97 10.42
C ARG A 96 1.85 4.01 9.56
N GLU A 97 2.61 2.93 9.68
CA GLU A 97 3.73 2.66 8.77
C GLU A 97 3.22 2.35 7.36
N TYR A 98 3.90 2.88 6.35
CA TYR A 98 3.59 2.62 4.96
C TYR A 98 3.95 1.15 4.64
N PRO A 99 3.03 0.32 4.10
CA PRO A 99 3.26 -1.11 3.90
C PRO A 99 4.11 -1.42 2.66
N GLY A 100 4.74 -0.40 2.06
CA GLY A 100 5.69 -0.56 0.97
C GLY A 100 5.08 -0.44 -0.42
N SER A 101 5.95 -0.34 -1.41
CA SER A 101 5.63 -0.53 -2.83
C SER A 101 5.40 -2.01 -3.15
N TRP A 102 5.30 -2.34 -4.45
CA TRP A 102 5.15 -3.70 -4.96
C TRP A 102 6.18 -4.69 -4.41
N ASP A 103 7.42 -4.25 -4.18
CA ASP A 103 8.51 -5.12 -3.71
C ASP A 103 8.95 -4.79 -2.27
N GLY A 104 8.10 -4.12 -1.50
CA GLY A 104 8.38 -3.79 -0.09
C GLY A 104 9.39 -2.67 0.11
N ILE A 105 9.43 -1.72 -0.83
CA ILE A 105 10.30 -0.54 -0.72
C ILE A 105 9.46 0.63 -0.24
N ASP A 106 9.91 1.32 0.81
CA ASP A 106 9.42 2.65 1.14
C ASP A 106 10.30 3.68 0.42
N PRO A 107 9.79 4.39 -0.61
CA PRO A 107 10.53 5.46 -1.24
C PRO A 107 10.65 6.71 -0.34
N HIS A 108 9.87 6.78 0.74
CA HIS A 108 9.72 7.90 1.67
C HIS A 108 9.12 9.18 1.07
N GLY A 109 8.61 10.01 1.99
CA GLY A 109 8.00 11.31 1.66
C GLY A 109 6.90 11.17 0.62
N TYR A 110 6.80 12.15 -0.27
CA TYR A 110 5.73 12.11 -1.27
C TYR A 110 5.98 11.18 -2.48
N ASP A 111 7.10 10.45 -2.51
CA ASP A 111 7.39 9.48 -3.57
C ASP A 111 6.66 8.16 -3.33
N ARG A 112 6.05 8.00 -2.14
CA ARG A 112 5.15 6.90 -1.80
C ARG A 112 3.98 6.82 -2.77
N ARG A 113 3.64 5.59 -3.14
CA ARG A 113 2.61 5.28 -4.15
C ARG A 113 1.31 4.88 -3.48
N LEU A 114 0.21 5.27 -4.10
CA LEU A 114 -1.14 4.89 -3.72
C LEU A 114 -1.87 4.35 -4.94
N LEU A 115 -2.65 3.31 -4.72
CA LEU A 115 -3.58 2.75 -5.67
C LEU A 115 -4.99 3.22 -5.36
N ILE A 116 -5.73 3.56 -6.40
CA ILE A 116 -7.17 3.77 -6.36
C ILE A 116 -7.83 2.72 -7.22
N MET A 117 -8.83 2.03 -6.66
CA MET A 117 -9.68 1.10 -7.40
C MET A 117 -11.15 1.39 -7.13
N ASP A 118 -11.99 1.09 -8.11
CA ASP A 118 -13.43 1.11 -7.95
C ASP A 118 -13.81 -0.07 -7.05
N TYR A 119 -14.54 0.18 -5.95
CA TYR A 119 -14.73 -0.83 -4.91
C TYR A 119 -15.55 -2.03 -5.40
N ASP A 120 -16.53 -1.79 -6.28
CA ASP A 120 -17.35 -2.81 -6.94
C ASP A 120 -16.58 -3.68 -7.95
N SER A 121 -15.44 -3.20 -8.47
CA SER A 121 -14.56 -3.99 -9.33
C SER A 121 -13.70 -5.02 -8.57
N MET A 122 -13.64 -4.91 -7.24
CA MET A 122 -12.91 -5.85 -6.41
C MET A 122 -13.74 -7.14 -6.20
N PRO A 123 -13.09 -8.32 -6.18
CA PRO A 123 -13.73 -9.57 -5.81
C PRO A 123 -14.46 -9.44 -4.46
N LEU A 124 -15.59 -10.13 -4.31
CA LEU A 124 -16.42 -10.02 -3.11
C LEU A 124 -15.62 -10.42 -1.85
N LYS A 125 -14.80 -11.46 -1.93
CA LYS A 125 -13.97 -11.96 -0.83
C LYS A 125 -12.92 -10.96 -0.38
N VAL A 126 -12.39 -10.16 -1.29
CA VAL A 126 -11.51 -9.04 -0.93
C VAL A 126 -12.28 -7.96 -0.16
N ARG A 127 -13.48 -7.60 -0.63
CA ARG A 127 -14.33 -6.61 0.06
C ARG A 127 -14.73 -7.06 1.46
N GLU A 128 -15.17 -8.32 1.59
CA GLU A 128 -15.52 -8.94 2.87
C GLU A 128 -14.35 -8.97 3.84
N TRP A 129 -13.14 -9.28 3.35
CA TRP A 129 -11.94 -9.24 4.18
C TRP A 129 -11.64 -7.83 4.67
N ILE A 130 -11.69 -6.82 3.79
CA ILE A 130 -11.46 -5.41 4.16
C ILE A 130 -12.44 -4.99 5.27
N GLU A 131 -13.72 -5.30 5.09
CA GLU A 131 -14.76 -5.00 6.07
C GLU A 131 -14.50 -5.67 7.42
N GLU A 132 -14.06 -6.92 7.43
CA GLU A 132 -13.73 -7.64 8.65
C GLU A 132 -12.51 -7.04 9.37
N GLN A 133 -11.50 -6.62 8.61
CA GLN A 133 -10.35 -5.93 9.17
C GLN A 133 -10.71 -4.56 9.75
N GLU A 134 -11.66 -3.84 9.16
CA GLU A 134 -12.14 -2.56 9.70
C GLU A 134 -12.99 -2.74 10.97
N ARG A 135 -13.77 -3.83 11.07
CA ARG A 135 -14.54 -4.16 12.28
C ARG A 135 -13.64 -4.56 13.44
N SER A 136 -12.57 -5.30 13.15
CA SER A 136 -11.60 -5.77 14.14
C SER A 136 -10.49 -4.74 14.37
N ASP A 137 -9.66 -4.97 15.39
CA ASP A 137 -8.36 -4.30 15.55
C ASP A 137 -7.22 -5.19 15.02
N GLY A 138 -7.52 -5.97 13.97
CA GLY A 138 -6.59 -6.89 13.33
C GLY A 138 -5.45 -6.19 12.58
N PRO A 139 -4.41 -6.95 12.18
CA PRO A 139 -3.25 -6.41 11.47
C PRO A 139 -3.62 -5.76 10.13
N GLY A 140 -4.72 -6.19 9.50
CA GLY A 140 -5.17 -5.68 8.22
C GLY A 140 -6.01 -4.40 8.28
N LYS A 141 -6.42 -3.96 9.48
CA LYS A 141 -7.20 -2.72 9.66
C LYS A 141 -6.48 -1.59 8.95
N GLY A 142 -7.17 -0.62 8.34
CA GLY A 142 -6.60 0.59 7.78
C GLY A 142 -5.60 0.41 6.63
N LEU A 143 -5.37 -0.82 6.14
CA LEU A 143 -4.57 -1.07 4.95
C LEU A 143 -5.31 -0.64 3.67
N PHE A 144 -6.64 -0.76 3.70
CA PHE A 144 -7.53 -0.43 2.61
C PHE A 144 -8.56 0.60 3.07
N ALA A 145 -8.36 1.85 2.70
CA ALA A 145 -9.27 2.92 3.06
C ALA A 145 -10.40 3.04 2.04
N VAL A 146 -11.62 2.67 2.44
CA VAL A 146 -12.81 2.76 1.59
C VAL A 146 -13.47 4.12 1.76
N TYR A 147 -13.66 4.83 0.65
CA TYR A 147 -14.24 6.17 0.62
C TYR A 147 -15.45 6.24 -0.30
N GLY A 148 -16.35 7.17 -0.03
CA GLY A 148 -17.36 7.58 -1.01
C GLY A 148 -16.67 8.24 -2.21
N ARG A 149 -17.11 7.91 -3.42
CA ARG A 149 -16.61 8.54 -4.65
C ARG A 149 -16.93 10.04 -4.62
N PRO A 150 -15.92 10.93 -4.65
CA PRO A 150 -16.19 12.37 -4.58
C PRO A 150 -16.84 12.86 -5.88
N GLY A 151 -17.86 13.71 -5.74
CA GLY A 151 -18.36 14.52 -6.85
C GLY A 151 -17.36 15.60 -7.27
N PRO A 152 -17.59 16.27 -8.43
CA PRO A 152 -16.75 17.38 -8.86
C PRO A 152 -16.63 18.48 -7.79
N GLY A 153 -15.39 18.81 -7.39
CA GLY A 153 -15.11 19.83 -6.37
C GLY A 153 -15.37 19.40 -4.92
N GLN A 154 -15.87 18.18 -4.68
CA GLN A 154 -16.10 17.66 -3.34
C GLN A 154 -14.81 17.11 -2.72
N ARG A 155 -14.65 17.30 -1.41
CA ARG A 155 -13.58 16.69 -0.62
C ARG A 155 -14.16 15.58 0.25
N VAL A 156 -13.37 14.55 0.48
CA VAL A 156 -13.68 13.41 1.34
C VAL A 156 -12.97 13.61 2.67
N GLY A 157 -13.72 13.48 3.77
CA GLY A 157 -13.20 13.63 5.13
C GLY A 157 -12.90 12.29 5.81
N ASP A 158 -13.85 11.36 5.76
CA ASP A 158 -13.81 10.11 6.52
C ASP A 158 -14.05 8.89 5.62
N THR A 159 -13.61 7.73 6.08
CA THR A 159 -13.91 6.44 5.44
C THR A 159 -15.39 6.09 5.57
N VAL A 160 -15.88 5.24 4.67
CA VAL A 160 -17.24 4.71 4.74
C VAL A 160 -17.34 3.80 5.97
N PRO A 161 -18.27 4.06 6.91
CA PRO A 161 -18.42 3.23 8.09
C PRO A 161 -18.90 1.82 7.70
N VAL A 162 -18.18 0.81 8.16
CA VAL A 162 -18.52 -0.59 7.93
C VAL A 162 -19.61 -1.03 8.92
N PRO A 163 -20.75 -1.57 8.46
CA PRO A 163 -21.79 -2.12 9.33
C PRO A 163 -21.27 -3.25 10.20
N LYS A 164 -21.78 -3.36 11.43
CA LYS A 164 -21.43 -4.45 12.35
C LYS A 164 -22.03 -5.81 11.97
N GLU A 165 -23.06 -5.80 11.13
CA GLU A 165 -23.71 -7.01 10.63
C GLU A 165 -22.84 -7.77 9.63
N VAL A 166 -22.86 -9.10 9.71
CA VAL A 166 -22.10 -10.02 8.87
C VAL A 166 -23.04 -11.15 8.40
N PRO A 167 -23.24 -11.34 7.08
CA PRO A 167 -22.81 -10.47 6.00
C PRO A 167 -23.48 -9.09 6.07
N VAL A 168 -22.86 -8.09 5.42
CA VAL A 168 -23.46 -6.76 5.27
C VAL A 168 -24.75 -6.83 4.45
N SER A 169 -25.70 -5.93 4.71
CA SER A 169 -26.98 -5.86 3.99
C SER A 169 -26.83 -5.62 2.48
N GLU A 170 -27.80 -6.10 1.70
CA GLU A 170 -27.89 -5.84 0.25
C GLU A 170 -27.93 -4.34 -0.07
N GLU A 171 -28.60 -3.53 0.77
CA GLU A 171 -28.63 -2.07 0.62
C GLU A 171 -27.26 -1.42 0.78
N TYR A 172 -26.39 -2.00 1.61
CA TYR A 172 -25.01 -1.56 1.74
C TYR A 172 -24.20 -1.94 0.51
N ARG A 173 -24.36 -3.17 0.00
CA ARG A 173 -23.71 -3.65 -1.23
C ARG A 173 -24.15 -2.89 -2.49
N ALA A 174 -25.41 -2.49 -2.55
CA ALA A 174 -25.97 -1.71 -3.67
C ALA A 174 -25.36 -0.30 -3.84
N LYS A 175 -24.43 0.09 -2.95
CA LYS A 175 -23.70 1.36 -3.01
C LYS A 175 -22.21 1.16 -3.28
N ASP A 176 -21.75 -0.07 -3.56
CA ASP A 176 -20.33 -0.35 -3.81
C ASP A 176 -19.79 0.37 -5.05
N ASP A 177 -20.62 0.57 -6.07
CA ASP A 177 -20.32 1.38 -7.28
C ASP A 177 -20.02 2.86 -6.99
N ARG A 178 -20.54 3.36 -5.87
CA ARG A 178 -20.33 4.73 -5.37
C ARG A 178 -19.14 4.83 -4.44
N ARG A 179 -18.31 3.79 -4.33
CA ARG A 179 -17.15 3.75 -3.44
C ARG A 179 -15.88 3.53 -4.24
N VAL A 180 -14.79 4.01 -3.66
CA VAL A 180 -13.43 3.74 -4.12
C VAL A 180 -12.60 3.28 -2.94
N VAL A 181 -11.63 2.42 -3.20
CA VAL A 181 -10.64 2.00 -2.20
C VAL A 181 -9.30 2.65 -2.51
N LEU A 182 -8.65 3.16 -1.48
CA LEU A 182 -7.31 3.72 -1.52
C LEU A 182 -6.39 2.86 -0.65
N PHE A 183 -5.28 2.40 -1.22
CA PHE A 183 -4.31 1.57 -0.49
C PHE A 183 -2.92 1.70 -1.09
N ALA A 184 -1.89 1.40 -0.31
CA ALA A 184 -0.53 1.32 -0.82
C ALA A 184 -0.30 -0.02 -1.55
N PRO A 185 0.51 -0.09 -2.62
CA PRO A 185 0.71 -1.33 -3.37
C PRO A 185 1.11 -2.54 -2.51
N GLY A 186 1.97 -2.35 -1.51
CA GLY A 186 2.40 -3.41 -0.61
C GLY A 186 1.26 -4.06 0.18
N ALA A 187 0.18 -3.32 0.47
CA ALA A 187 -0.97 -3.83 1.23
C ALA A 187 -1.66 -5.03 0.55
N ILE A 188 -1.58 -5.13 -0.78
CA ILE A 188 -2.22 -6.23 -1.52
C ILE A 188 -1.70 -7.60 -1.08
N HIS A 189 -0.42 -7.66 -0.67
CA HIS A 189 0.26 -8.89 -0.29
C HIS A 189 -0.31 -9.55 0.95
N GLU A 190 -1.16 -8.87 1.72
CA GLU A 190 -1.85 -9.50 2.85
C GLU A 190 -2.96 -10.44 2.40
N ILE A 191 -3.44 -10.30 1.15
CA ILE A 191 -4.67 -10.94 0.68
C ILE A 191 -4.65 -11.38 -0.79
N LEU A 192 -3.49 -11.44 -1.44
CA LEU A 192 -3.37 -11.75 -2.87
C LEU A 192 -4.18 -12.98 -3.33
N PRO A 193 -4.25 -14.11 -2.59
CA PRO A 193 -5.06 -15.26 -2.99
C PRO A 193 -6.55 -14.93 -3.17
N LEU A 194 -7.11 -14.07 -2.30
CA LEU A 194 -8.53 -13.69 -2.35
C LEU A 194 -8.91 -12.97 -3.64
N TRP A 195 -7.94 -12.30 -4.28
CA TRP A 195 -8.18 -11.59 -5.54
C TRP A 195 -8.51 -12.53 -6.69
N VAL A 196 -8.01 -13.76 -6.67
CA VAL A 196 -8.13 -14.70 -7.78
C VAL A 196 -8.84 -16.00 -7.39
N ALA A 197 -9.38 -16.06 -6.17
CA ALA A 197 -10.02 -17.26 -5.63
C ALA A 197 -11.36 -17.57 -6.29
N GLU A 198 -12.23 -16.57 -6.41
CA GLU A 198 -13.62 -16.72 -6.86
C GLU A 198 -13.69 -17.31 -8.27
N GLY A 199 -14.39 -18.43 -8.42
CA GLY A 199 -14.60 -19.10 -9.71
C GLY A 199 -13.36 -19.84 -10.24
N SER A 200 -12.30 -19.97 -9.45
CA SER A 200 -11.13 -20.77 -9.80
C SER A 200 -11.27 -22.23 -9.34
N ASP A 201 -10.55 -23.14 -10.00
CA ASP A 201 -10.44 -24.53 -9.55
C ASP A 201 -9.70 -24.67 -8.20
N CYS A 202 -9.08 -23.58 -7.73
CA CYS A 202 -8.39 -23.50 -6.45
C CYS A 202 -9.20 -22.84 -5.34
N GLU A 203 -10.47 -22.48 -5.56
CA GLU A 203 -11.21 -21.54 -4.72
C GLU A 203 -11.09 -21.85 -3.22
N GLU A 204 -11.39 -23.09 -2.82
CA GLU A 204 -11.30 -23.51 -1.41
C GLU A 204 -9.92 -23.25 -0.78
N SER A 205 -8.84 -23.55 -1.52
CA SER A 205 -7.48 -23.36 -1.01
C SER A 205 -7.07 -21.90 -1.01
N LEU A 206 -7.50 -21.12 -2.00
CA LEU A 206 -7.16 -19.69 -2.10
C LEU A 206 -7.94 -18.82 -1.11
N LEU A 207 -9.12 -19.26 -0.67
CA LEU A 207 -9.87 -18.60 0.40
C LEU A 207 -9.26 -18.83 1.79
N ASP A 208 -8.48 -19.88 1.96
CA ASP A 208 -7.79 -20.20 3.21
C ASP A 208 -6.44 -19.46 3.32
N LEU A 209 -6.51 -18.22 3.83
CA LEU A 209 -5.31 -17.41 4.08
C LEU A 209 -4.34 -18.01 5.10
N SER A 210 -4.71 -19.04 5.87
CA SER A 210 -3.78 -19.72 6.78
C SER A 210 -2.71 -20.53 6.03
N LYS A 211 -3.00 -20.93 4.78
CA LYS A 211 -2.05 -21.60 3.88
C LYS A 211 -1.21 -20.62 3.08
N TYR A 212 -1.56 -19.34 3.10
CA TYR A 212 -0.91 -18.32 2.29
C TYR A 212 0.36 -17.81 2.98
N SER A 213 1.50 -17.91 2.29
CA SER A 213 2.74 -17.33 2.76
C SER A 213 3.67 -16.92 1.61
N GLY A 214 4.69 -16.12 1.92
CA GLY A 214 5.80 -15.85 1.00
C GLY A 214 6.81 -17.00 0.89
N LYS A 215 6.66 -18.06 1.69
CA LYS A 215 7.53 -19.25 1.67
C LYS A 215 6.94 -20.34 0.78
N LEU A 216 7.82 -21.12 0.17
CA LEU A 216 7.42 -22.24 -0.68
C LEU A 216 7.31 -23.48 0.21
N ALA A 217 6.14 -24.11 0.25
CA ALA A 217 5.90 -25.32 1.02
C ALA A 217 4.94 -26.26 0.27
N ASP A 218 5.05 -27.57 0.49
CA ASP A 218 4.10 -28.54 -0.08
C ASP A 218 2.68 -28.31 0.46
N GLY A 219 1.69 -28.24 -0.43
CA GLY A 219 0.30 -27.88 -0.11
C GLY A 219 0.09 -26.41 0.27
N GLY A 220 1.15 -25.59 0.31
CA GLY A 220 1.08 -24.16 0.61
C GLY A 220 0.51 -23.33 -0.55
N VAL A 221 -0.06 -22.18 -0.22
CA VAL A 221 -0.54 -21.19 -1.20
C VAL A 221 0.49 -20.08 -1.34
N VAL A 222 0.83 -19.75 -2.59
CA VAL A 222 1.66 -18.60 -2.92
C VAL A 222 0.97 -17.72 -3.95
N ALA A 223 1.16 -16.41 -3.84
CA ALA A 223 0.57 -15.46 -4.77
C ALA A 223 1.46 -14.21 -4.91
N TYR A 224 1.47 -13.61 -6.11
CA TYR A 224 2.25 -12.40 -6.41
C TYR A 224 1.61 -11.58 -7.54
N PRO A 225 1.77 -10.24 -7.55
CA PRO A 225 1.52 -9.42 -8.74
C PRO A 225 2.59 -9.71 -9.80
N VAL A 226 2.28 -10.58 -10.75
CA VAL A 226 3.25 -11.05 -11.76
C VAL A 226 3.48 -10.05 -12.89
N HIS A 227 2.58 -9.09 -13.05
CA HIS A 227 2.72 -8.01 -14.01
C HIS A 227 1.91 -6.79 -13.55
N HIS A 228 2.43 -5.59 -13.78
CA HIS A 228 1.64 -4.38 -13.78
C HIS A 228 2.16 -3.40 -14.83
N THR A 229 1.27 -2.59 -15.40
CA THR A 229 1.68 -1.52 -16.31
C THR A 229 2.18 -0.30 -15.51
N PRO A 230 3.12 0.50 -16.06
CA PRO A 230 3.62 1.68 -15.37
C PRO A 230 2.64 2.85 -15.48
N ALA A 231 2.40 3.55 -14.36
CA ALA A 231 1.71 4.84 -14.39
C ALA A 231 2.64 5.98 -14.83
N THR A 232 2.07 6.96 -15.53
CA THR A 232 2.73 8.19 -15.97
C THR A 232 1.98 9.41 -15.45
N PHE A 233 2.57 10.60 -15.58
CA PHE A 233 1.88 11.84 -15.19
C PHE A 233 0.60 12.10 -15.98
N THR A 234 0.60 11.75 -17.27
CA THR A 234 -0.54 11.98 -18.18
C THR A 234 -1.56 10.86 -18.13
N ASN A 235 -1.14 9.63 -17.83
CA ASN A 235 -2.01 8.46 -17.67
C ASN A 235 -1.70 7.73 -16.36
N ARG A 236 -2.66 7.77 -15.43
CA ARG A 236 -2.59 7.09 -14.13
C ARG A 236 -3.15 5.68 -14.16
N ASP A 237 -3.88 5.31 -15.21
CA ASP A 237 -4.51 4.01 -15.32
C ASP A 237 -3.43 2.93 -15.46
N ILE A 238 -3.54 1.89 -14.64
CA ILE A 238 -2.69 0.71 -14.66
C ILE A 238 -3.54 -0.57 -14.70
N GLU A 239 -2.92 -1.65 -15.13
CA GLU A 239 -3.45 -3.00 -14.99
C GLU A 239 -2.54 -3.77 -14.04
N ILE A 240 -3.13 -4.53 -13.12
CA ILE A 240 -2.41 -5.38 -12.15
C ILE A 240 -2.83 -6.82 -12.43
N GLN A 241 -1.87 -7.67 -12.76
CA GLN A 241 -2.10 -9.09 -12.98
C GLN A 241 -1.60 -9.88 -11.78
N ILE A 242 -2.52 -10.56 -11.11
CA ILE A 242 -2.25 -11.36 -9.92
C ILE A 242 -2.28 -12.83 -10.32
N LYS A 243 -1.28 -13.59 -9.86
CA LYS A 243 -1.25 -15.05 -10.00
C LYS A 243 -1.16 -15.67 -8.62
N ALA A 244 -1.98 -16.70 -8.37
CA ALA A 244 -1.89 -17.55 -7.19
C ALA A 244 -1.81 -19.02 -7.59
N GLN A 245 -1.11 -19.82 -6.78
CA GLN A 245 -0.95 -21.24 -6.98
C GLN A 245 -1.00 -21.98 -5.64
N VAL A 246 -1.57 -23.18 -5.66
CA VAL A 246 -1.35 -24.18 -4.63
C VAL A 246 -0.14 -25.00 -5.06
N LEU A 247 0.89 -25.06 -4.22
CA LEU A 247 2.13 -25.75 -4.54
C LEU A 247 2.04 -27.24 -4.22
N LYS A 248 2.63 -28.04 -5.09
CA LYS A 248 2.89 -29.47 -4.87
C LYS A 248 4.36 -29.77 -5.13
N LEU A 249 5.05 -30.30 -4.13
CA LEU A 249 6.45 -30.70 -4.25
C LEU A 249 6.58 -31.84 -5.28
N LYS A 250 7.60 -31.77 -6.13
CA LYS A 250 7.89 -32.84 -7.10
C LYS A 250 8.38 -34.09 -6.38
N GLU A 251 8.06 -35.25 -6.93
CA GLU A 251 8.52 -36.53 -6.39
C GLU A 251 10.06 -36.57 -6.33
N GLY A 252 10.61 -36.94 -5.18
CA GLY A 252 12.06 -37.04 -4.94
C GLY A 252 12.74 -35.73 -4.54
N GLU A 253 12.03 -34.60 -4.56
CA GLU A 253 12.51 -33.35 -3.96
C GLU A 253 12.24 -33.32 -2.46
N VAL A 254 13.00 -32.48 -1.76
CA VAL A 254 12.91 -32.30 -0.31
C VAL A 254 12.54 -30.86 0.02
N ASP A 255 11.57 -30.69 0.91
CA ASP A 255 11.18 -29.40 1.47
C ASP A 255 12.14 -29.01 2.60
N GLU A 256 13.10 -28.14 2.26
CA GLU A 256 14.13 -27.66 3.18
C GLU A 256 13.55 -26.86 4.35
N ASP A 257 12.41 -26.16 4.16
CA ASP A 257 11.82 -25.31 5.20
C ASP A 257 11.08 -26.16 6.27
N VAL A 258 10.64 -27.38 5.92
CA VAL A 258 10.11 -28.37 6.88
C VAL A 258 11.25 -29.05 7.66
N MET A 259 12.41 -29.25 7.02
CA MET A 259 13.59 -29.83 7.69
C MET A 259 14.21 -28.89 8.72
N GLU A 260 14.29 -27.58 8.45
CA GLU A 260 14.82 -26.61 9.44
C GLU A 260 13.97 -26.56 10.72
N ILE A 261 12.65 -26.78 10.63
CA ILE A 261 11.77 -26.84 11.81
C ILE A 261 11.99 -28.15 12.59
N ALA A 262 12.22 -29.26 11.89
CA ALA A 262 12.51 -30.55 12.53
C ALA A 262 13.85 -30.53 13.29
N ASP A 263 14.90 -29.95 12.71
CA ASP A 263 16.21 -29.83 13.36
C ASP A 263 16.23 -28.78 14.49
N GLY A 264 15.40 -27.72 14.40
CA GLY A 264 15.28 -26.71 15.45
C GLY A 264 14.54 -27.18 16.71
N THR A 265 13.63 -28.14 16.58
CA THR A 265 12.81 -28.63 17.70
C THR A 265 13.59 -29.59 18.62
N GLU A 266 14.63 -30.27 18.11
CA GLU A 266 15.49 -31.13 18.94
C GLU A 266 16.43 -30.31 19.86
N ALA A 267 16.71 -29.04 19.53
CA ALA A 267 17.60 -28.19 20.31
C ALA A 267 16.93 -27.53 21.54
N GLU A 268 15.61 -27.30 21.53
CA GLU A 268 14.92 -26.56 22.60
C GLU A 268 14.51 -27.42 23.82
N THR A 269 14.67 -28.75 23.77
CA THR A 269 14.28 -29.63 24.89
C THR A 269 15.41 -29.89 25.91
N ALA A 270 16.60 -29.33 25.72
CA ALA A 270 17.77 -29.64 26.56
C ALA A 270 18.14 -28.57 27.61
N GLU A 271 17.52 -27.38 27.59
CA GLU A 271 17.92 -26.26 28.47
C GLU A 271 16.79 -25.82 29.41
N LYS A 272 16.32 -26.72 30.28
CA LYS A 272 15.47 -26.37 31.44
C LYS A 272 15.63 -27.35 32.60
N VAL A 273 16.79 -27.37 33.25
CA VAL A 273 16.95 -27.82 34.64
C VAL A 273 17.98 -26.94 35.35
N ASP A 274 17.66 -26.56 36.59
CA ASP A 274 18.35 -25.67 37.54
C ASP A 274 18.21 -24.16 37.27
N GLY A 275 17.61 -23.32 38.12
CA GLY A 275 17.15 -23.49 39.50
C GLY A 275 17.48 -22.23 40.32
N LYS A 276 16.44 -21.63 40.91
CA LYS A 276 16.38 -20.84 42.17
C LYS A 276 16.36 -19.28 42.19
N GLU A 277 15.19 -18.79 42.65
CA GLU A 277 14.87 -17.77 43.69
C GLU A 277 15.44 -16.32 43.64
N GLU A 278 14.56 -15.39 43.23
CA GLU A 278 14.12 -14.05 43.76
C GLU A 278 14.80 -13.36 45.00
N PRO A 279 14.54 -12.05 45.36
CA PRO A 279 13.84 -10.90 44.68
C PRO A 279 14.42 -9.46 44.93
N LYS A 280 13.69 -8.42 44.43
CA LYS A 280 13.71 -6.92 44.69
C LYS A 280 14.69 -6.08 43.84
N SER A 281 14.42 -4.83 43.39
CA SER A 281 13.62 -3.71 43.91
C SER A 281 13.31 -2.63 42.82
N ASP A 282 12.36 -1.74 43.13
CA ASP A 282 11.90 -0.55 42.38
C ASP A 282 12.98 0.41 41.81
N LYS A 283 12.72 0.98 40.62
CA LYS A 283 12.52 2.45 40.43
C LYS A 283 12.20 2.83 38.98
N ALA A 284 11.30 3.80 38.87
CA ALA A 284 10.98 4.58 37.68
C ALA A 284 12.17 5.42 37.20
N ASP A 285 12.24 5.66 35.89
CA ASP A 285 12.48 7.01 35.39
C ASP A 285 11.90 7.19 33.97
N GLU A 286 11.23 8.31 33.78
CA GLU A 286 10.79 8.83 32.49
C GLU A 286 12.00 9.35 31.72
N THR A 287 12.08 9.11 30.40
CA THR A 287 12.60 10.16 29.53
C THR A 287 12.02 10.07 28.11
N LYS A 288 11.33 11.16 27.76
CA LYS A 288 10.86 11.54 26.43
C LYS A 288 12.00 11.65 25.43
N SER A 289 11.75 11.24 24.19
CA SER A 289 12.37 11.66 22.91
C SER A 289 11.97 10.61 21.86
N ALA A 290 11.45 10.87 20.67
CA ALA A 290 11.70 11.97 19.76
C ALA A 290 10.54 12.16 18.76
N ALA A 291 10.43 13.39 18.29
CA ALA A 291 10.13 13.82 16.93
C ALA A 291 9.05 13.07 16.12
N LYS A 292 7.88 13.72 16.07
CA LYS A 292 6.98 13.68 14.91
C LYS A 292 7.73 14.24 13.70
N ASP A 293 7.96 13.41 12.69
CA ASP A 293 8.18 13.90 11.33
C ASP A 293 6.80 14.06 10.67
N GLU A 294 6.50 15.27 10.23
CA GLU A 294 5.21 15.66 9.66
C GLU A 294 5.10 15.27 8.18
N LEU A 295 3.87 14.90 7.80
CA LEU A 295 3.36 14.79 6.42
C LEU A 295 3.46 16.13 5.65
#